data_AF-A0A8T3B387-F1
#
_entry.id   AF-A0A8T3B387-F1
#
_cell.length_a   1.000
_cell.length_b   1.000
_cell.length_c   1.000
_cell.angle_alpha   90.00
_cell.angle_beta   90.00
_cell.angle_gamma   90.00
#
_symmetry.space_group_name_H-M   'P 1'
#
loop_
_entity.id
_entity.type
_entity.pdbx_description
1 polymer ?
#
loop_
_entity_poly.entity_id
_entity_poly.type
_entity_poly.pdbx_seq_one_letter_code
_entity_poly.pdbx_strand_id
1 'polypeptide(L)'
;MLFGKHVGRRKRKSIARIMGFKTVKEFNYLGIKMTLRRLSYDDFQFIIDKTMKLLSIWGSKILSVAGKISLVKSVLLSLPAFYGTHSLVPKRIPDELDKISRNFVWSKSDGSTGLYYVCWEDMYKPVSKGGR
;
A
#
# COMPACT_ATOMS: atom_id res chain seq x y z
N MET A 1 14.95 15.92 12.19
CA MET A 1 14.75 15.31 13.52
C MET A 1 13.33 15.55 14.03
N LEU A 2 12.65 14.50 14.48
CA LEU A 2 11.31 14.53 15.08
C LEU A 2 11.43 14.58 16.61
N PHE A 3 10.52 15.28 17.27
CA PHE A 3 10.45 15.34 18.74
C PHE A 3 9.01 15.15 19.22
N GLY A 4 8.84 14.30 20.24
CA GLY A 4 7.55 14.07 20.88
C GLY A 4 6.96 15.32 21.53
N LYS A 5 5.64 15.30 21.75
CA LYS A 5 4.87 16.44 22.30
C LYS A 5 5.45 17.00 23.61
N HIS A 6 5.98 16.14 24.47
CA HIS A 6 6.48 16.50 25.80
C HIS A 6 7.89 17.13 25.81
N VAL A 7 8.59 17.19 24.68
CA VAL A 7 9.91 17.83 24.64
C VAL A 7 9.73 19.34 24.49
N GLY A 8 10.18 20.14 25.46
CA GLY A 8 10.10 21.60 25.40
C GLY A 8 10.94 22.21 24.28
N ARG A 9 10.51 23.36 23.72
CA ARG A 9 11.17 24.02 22.57
C ARG A 9 12.66 24.28 22.76
N ARG A 10 13.08 24.71 23.96
CA ARG A 10 14.50 24.96 24.29
C ARG A 10 15.35 23.69 24.14
N LYS A 11 14.86 22.57 24.69
CA LYS A 11 15.54 21.27 24.61
C LYS A 11 15.61 20.76 23.17
N ARG A 12 14.54 20.92 22.38
CA ARG A 12 14.54 20.57 20.94
C ARG A 12 15.62 21.33 20.17
N LYS A 13 15.70 22.66 20.35
CA LYS A 13 16.70 23.50 19.66
C LYS A 13 18.13 23.13 20.07
N SER A 14 18.36 22.89 21.37
CA SER A 14 19.69 22.49 21.88
C SER A 14 20.14 21.17 21.25
N ILE A 15 19.30 20.13 21.29
CA ILE A 15 19.62 18.82 20.70
C ILE A 15 19.79 18.93 19.18
N ALA A 16 18.89 19.63 18.48
CA ALA A 16 18.99 19.84 17.04
C ALA A 16 20.29 20.53 16.63
N ARG A 17 20.75 21.52 17.42
CA ARG A 17 22.02 22.21 17.19
C ARG A 17 23.23 21.31 17.41
N ILE A 18 23.24 20.53 18.49
CA ILE A 18 24.33 19.60 18.80
C ILE A 18 24.45 18.53 17.71
N MET A 19 23.33 18.00 17.24
CA MET A 19 23.29 16.95 16.22
C MET A 19 23.43 17.48 14.78
N GLY A 20 23.41 18.80 14.58
CA GLY A 20 23.45 19.41 13.24
C GLY A 20 22.20 19.16 12.36
N PHE A 21 21.09 18.69 12.94
CA PHE A 21 19.88 18.34 12.17
C PHE A 21 18.78 19.40 12.28
N LYS A 22 18.08 19.65 11.17
CA LYS A 22 16.86 20.47 11.18
C LYS A 22 15.72 19.77 11.94
N THR A 23 15.00 20.52 12.77
CA THR A 23 13.76 20.03 13.39
C THR A 23 12.63 20.06 12.36
N VAL A 24 11.95 18.92 12.19
CA VAL A 24 10.81 18.77 11.27
C VAL A 24 9.62 18.18 12.02
N LYS A 25 8.40 18.36 11.50
CA LYS A 25 7.18 17.74 12.05
C LYS A 25 6.90 16.37 11.45
N GLU A 26 7.30 16.18 10.21
CA GLU A 26 7.14 14.95 9.43
C GLU A 26 8.24 14.90 8.37
N PHE A 27 8.59 13.70 7.93
CA PHE A 27 9.46 13.48 6.78
C PHE A 27 9.16 12.12 6.14
N ASN A 28 9.55 11.93 4.88
CA ASN A 28 9.38 10.67 4.18
C ASN A 28 10.66 9.84 4.28
N TYR A 29 10.53 8.57 4.67
CA TYR A 29 11.62 7.61 4.72
C TYR A 29 11.18 6.31 4.05
N LEU A 30 11.93 5.87 3.02
CA LEU A 30 11.62 4.68 2.22
C LEU A 30 10.18 4.67 1.67
N GLY A 31 9.64 5.86 1.34
CA GLY A 31 8.27 6.03 0.86
C GLY A 31 7.20 5.91 1.95
N ILE A 32 7.59 5.86 3.24
CA ILE A 32 6.67 5.90 4.38
C ILE A 32 6.77 7.28 5.03
N LYS A 33 5.61 7.88 5.31
CA LYS A 33 5.56 9.14 6.05
C LYS A 33 5.85 8.89 7.53
N MET A 34 7.02 9.30 7.99
CA MET A 34 7.40 9.27 9.39
C MET A 34 6.87 10.51 10.10
N THR A 35 5.93 10.27 11.01
CA THR A 35 5.33 11.30 11.86
C THR A 35 5.01 10.72 13.24
N LEU A 36 4.89 11.59 14.24
CA LEU A 36 4.57 11.19 15.62
C LEU A 36 3.06 11.24 15.92
N ARG A 37 2.23 11.53 14.91
CA ARG A 37 0.77 11.39 14.98
C ARG A 37 0.33 10.05 14.41
N ARG A 38 -0.93 9.67 14.66
CA ARG A 38 -1.57 8.56 13.94
C ARG A 38 -1.71 8.93 12.46
N LEU A 39 -1.28 8.04 11.58
CA LEU A 39 -1.46 8.18 10.14
C LEU A 39 -2.95 8.01 9.78
N SER A 40 -3.45 8.86 8.91
CA SER A 40 -4.82 8.79 8.38
C SER A 40 -4.84 8.02 7.07
N TYR A 41 -6.03 7.74 6.57
CA TYR A 41 -6.24 7.13 5.25
C TYR A 41 -5.47 7.89 4.14
N ASP A 42 -5.51 9.23 4.15
CA ASP A 42 -4.88 10.06 3.13
C ASP A 42 -3.35 9.88 3.07
N ASP A 43 -2.72 9.58 4.21
CA ASP A 43 -1.27 9.34 4.24
C ASP A 43 -0.89 8.02 3.55
N PHE A 44 -1.85 7.13 3.27
CA PHE A 44 -1.65 5.85 2.57
C PHE A 44 -2.17 5.86 1.13
N GLN A 45 -2.81 6.94 0.67
CA GLN A 45 -3.35 7.05 -0.70
C GLN A 45 -2.28 6.77 -1.77
N PHE A 46 -1.02 7.17 -1.50
CA PHE A 46 0.09 6.91 -2.42
C PHE A 46 0.32 5.41 -2.70
N ILE A 47 -0.05 4.50 -1.79
CA ILE A 47 0.05 3.05 -1.98
C ILE A 47 -0.98 2.59 -3.01
N ILE A 48 -2.20 3.10 -2.88
CA ILE A 48 -3.29 2.85 -3.81
C ILE A 48 -2.89 3.33 -5.20
N ASP A 49 -2.40 4.55 -5.31
CA ASP A 49 -1.98 5.15 -6.59
C ASP A 49 -0.82 4.38 -7.21
N LYS A 50 0.17 3.98 -6.41
CA LYS A 50 1.30 3.16 -6.86
C LYS A 50 0.84 1.79 -7.37
N THR A 51 -0.11 1.17 -6.67
CA THR A 51 -0.69 -0.13 -7.08
C THR A 51 -1.44 0.00 -8.40
N MET A 52 -2.30 1.01 -8.54
CA MET A 52 -3.00 1.29 -9.80
C MET A 52 -2.03 1.55 -10.95
N LYS A 53 -0.96 2.32 -10.70
CA LYS A 53 0.07 2.60 -11.71
C LYS A 53 0.80 1.34 -12.15
N LEU A 54 1.19 0.48 -11.21
CA LEU A 54 1.80 -0.82 -11.53
C LEU A 54 0.83 -1.68 -12.35
N LEU A 55 -0.41 -1.86 -11.92
CA LEU A 55 -1.37 -2.66 -12.67
C LEU A 55 -1.67 -2.09 -14.07
N SER A 56 -1.68 -0.77 -14.22
CA SER A 56 -1.84 -0.10 -15.52
C SER A 56 -0.65 -0.34 -16.46
N ILE A 57 0.58 -0.17 -15.97
CA ILE A 57 1.82 -0.41 -16.75
C ILE A 57 1.86 -1.84 -17.29
N TRP A 58 1.47 -2.81 -16.46
CA TRP A 58 1.57 -4.22 -16.79
C TRP A 58 0.38 -4.73 -17.63
N GLY A 59 -0.49 -3.82 -18.09
CA GLY A 59 -1.41 -4.04 -19.20
C GLY A 59 -2.46 -5.13 -18.95
N SER A 60 -3.64 -4.73 -18.45
CA SER A 60 -4.80 -5.62 -18.36
C SER A 60 -5.23 -6.24 -19.70
N LYS A 61 -4.78 -5.68 -20.83
CA LYS A 61 -5.15 -6.13 -22.18
C LYS A 61 -4.28 -7.26 -22.73
N ILE A 62 -3.09 -7.48 -22.17
CA ILE A 62 -2.09 -8.41 -22.74
C ILE A 62 -2.01 -9.70 -21.91
N LEU A 63 -2.35 -9.63 -20.61
CA LEU A 63 -2.25 -10.77 -19.71
C LEU A 63 -3.51 -11.65 -19.74
N SER A 64 -3.28 -12.98 -19.77
CA SER A 64 -4.33 -13.96 -19.48
C SER A 64 -4.85 -13.78 -18.06
N VAL A 65 -6.04 -14.31 -17.74
CA VAL A 65 -6.60 -14.25 -16.38
C VAL A 65 -5.61 -14.83 -15.35
N ALA A 66 -4.98 -15.96 -15.65
CA ALA A 66 -3.95 -16.55 -14.80
C ALA A 66 -2.74 -15.62 -14.61
N GLY A 67 -2.29 -14.95 -15.68
CA GLY A 67 -1.21 -13.95 -15.61
C GLY A 67 -1.57 -12.75 -14.74
N LYS A 68 -2.82 -12.25 -14.85
CA LYS A 68 -3.33 -11.16 -14.00
C LYS A 68 -3.37 -11.55 -12.53
N ILE A 69 -3.80 -12.77 -12.22
CA ILE A 69 -3.84 -13.29 -10.85
C ILE A 69 -2.44 -13.38 -10.27
N SER A 70 -1.48 -13.93 -11.03
CA SER A 70 -0.09 -14.03 -10.61
C SER A 70 0.52 -12.65 -10.33
N LEU A 71 0.25 -11.67 -11.20
CA LEU A 71 0.70 -10.29 -11.03
C LEU A 71 0.07 -9.62 -9.80
N VAL A 72 -1.24 -9.76 -9.61
CA VAL A 72 -1.92 -9.21 -8.43
C VAL A 72 -1.36 -9.83 -7.16
N LYS A 73 -1.15 -11.16 -7.13
CA LYS A 73 -0.53 -11.84 -6.00
C LYS A 73 0.86 -11.26 -5.69
N SER A 74 1.73 -11.06 -6.67
CA SER A 74 3.07 -10.51 -6.43
C SER A 74 3.06 -9.05 -5.95
N VAL A 75 2.15 -8.21 -6.47
CA VAL A 75 2.00 -6.81 -6.05
C VAL A 75 1.38 -6.70 -4.64
N LEU A 76 0.35 -7.49 -4.34
CA LEU A 76 -0.31 -7.50 -3.03
C LEU A 76 0.52 -8.17 -1.92
N LEU A 77 1.37 -9.15 -2.26
CA LEU A 77 2.30 -9.74 -1.29
C LEU A 77 3.39 -8.74 -0.87
N SER A 78 3.80 -7.83 -1.75
CA SER A 78 4.94 -6.95 -1.50
C SER A 78 4.55 -5.63 -0.82
N LEU A 79 3.44 -4.99 -1.22
CA LEU A 79 3.08 -3.64 -0.75
C LEU A 79 2.43 -3.66 0.66
N PRO A 80 1.24 -4.27 0.87
CA PRO A 80 0.63 -4.41 2.19
C PRO A 80 1.54 -4.99 3.27
N ALA A 81 2.34 -6.02 2.96
CA ALA A 81 3.25 -6.63 3.92
C ALA A 81 4.34 -5.64 4.39
N PHE A 82 4.87 -4.83 3.49
CA PHE A 82 5.85 -3.79 3.82
C PHE A 82 5.24 -2.67 4.68
N TYR A 83 4.05 -2.18 4.35
CA TYR A 83 3.45 -1.07 5.12
C TYR A 83 2.86 -1.52 6.46
N GLY A 84 2.38 -2.76 6.56
CA GLY A 84 1.82 -3.34 7.76
C GLY A 84 2.85 -3.58 8.87
N THR A 85 4.12 -3.83 8.54
CA THR A 85 5.19 -3.98 9.54
C THR A 85 5.62 -2.65 10.14
N HIS A 86 5.52 -1.56 9.39
CA HIS A 86 6.03 -0.24 9.78
C HIS A 86 4.96 0.69 10.36
N SER A 87 3.67 0.44 10.12
CA SER A 87 2.60 1.34 10.53
C SER A 87 1.26 0.65 10.75
N LEU A 88 0.42 1.21 11.62
CA LEU A 88 -0.97 0.79 11.78
C LEU A 88 -1.78 1.26 10.57
N VAL A 89 -1.92 0.39 9.57
CA VAL A 89 -2.68 0.66 8.35
C VAL A 89 -4.20 0.60 8.63
N PRO A 90 -4.98 1.63 8.27
CA PRO A 90 -6.44 1.58 8.37
C PRO A 90 -7.01 0.47 7.48
N LYS A 91 -8.00 -0.29 7.98
CA LYS A 91 -8.64 -1.40 7.24
C LYS A 91 -9.13 -1.03 5.84
N ARG A 92 -9.55 0.22 5.67
CA ARG A 92 -10.00 0.74 4.37
C ARG A 92 -8.95 0.62 3.25
N ILE A 93 -7.65 0.68 3.58
CA ILE A 93 -6.58 0.59 2.58
C ILE A 93 -6.52 -0.80 1.93
N PRO A 94 -6.37 -1.92 2.68
CA PRO A 94 -6.43 -3.25 2.06
C PRO A 94 -7.76 -3.53 1.36
N ASP A 95 -8.89 -3.03 1.87
CA ASP A 95 -10.20 -3.19 1.20
C ASP A 95 -10.22 -2.52 -0.18
N GLU A 96 -9.64 -1.33 -0.32
CA GLU A 96 -9.52 -0.64 -1.60
C GLU A 96 -8.53 -1.33 -2.55
N LEU A 97 -7.40 -1.82 -2.04
CA LEU A 97 -6.44 -2.60 -2.83
C LEU A 97 -7.07 -3.90 -3.35
N ASP A 98 -7.90 -4.58 -2.55
CA ASP A 98 -8.66 -5.76 -2.96
C ASP A 98 -9.69 -5.45 -4.05
N LYS A 99 -10.34 -4.29 -3.96
CA LYS A 99 -11.29 -3.84 -4.99
C LYS A 99 -10.59 -3.56 -6.32
N ILE A 100 -9.45 -2.86 -6.28
CA ILE A 100 -8.64 -2.56 -7.48
C ILE A 100 -8.14 -3.85 -8.12
N SER A 101 -7.66 -4.78 -7.30
CA SER A 101 -7.15 -6.07 -7.73
C SER A 101 -8.23 -6.93 -8.39
N ARG A 102 -9.45 -6.98 -7.81
CA ARG A 102 -10.62 -7.61 -8.44
C ARG A 102 -10.90 -7.04 -9.81
N ASN A 103 -11.02 -5.71 -9.87
CA ASN A 103 -11.37 -5.03 -11.11
C ASN A 103 -10.29 -5.27 -12.18
N PHE A 104 -9.02 -5.31 -11.80
CA PHE A 104 -7.93 -5.62 -12.72
C PHE A 104 -8.03 -7.06 -13.27
N VAL A 105 -8.19 -8.07 -12.41
CA VAL A 105 -8.28 -9.48 -12.84
C VAL A 105 -9.46 -9.70 -13.79
N TRP A 106 -10.63 -9.16 -13.45
CA TRP A 106 -11.86 -9.39 -14.21
C TRP A 106 -12.09 -8.36 -15.33
N SER A 107 -11.25 -7.34 -15.48
CA SER A 107 -11.35 -6.42 -16.62
C SER A 107 -11.10 -7.17 -17.94
N LYS A 108 -11.92 -6.92 -18.95
CA LYS A 108 -11.70 -7.39 -20.32
C LYS A 108 -10.85 -6.38 -21.09
N SER A 109 -10.31 -6.82 -22.23
CA SER A 109 -9.42 -6.02 -23.10
C SER A 109 -10.11 -4.79 -23.72
N ASP A 110 -11.44 -4.84 -23.84
CA ASP A 110 -12.32 -3.75 -24.29
C ASP A 110 -12.67 -2.73 -23.19
N GLY A 111 -12.21 -2.95 -21.95
CA GLY A 111 -12.53 -2.10 -20.80
C GLY A 111 -13.84 -2.43 -20.11
N SER A 112 -14.59 -3.44 -20.58
CA SER A 112 -15.78 -3.94 -19.89
C SER A 112 -15.42 -4.86 -18.72
N THR A 113 -16.30 -4.94 -17.72
CA THR A 113 -16.14 -5.90 -16.61
C THR A 113 -16.52 -7.30 -17.11
N GLY A 114 -15.62 -8.25 -16.97
CA GLY A 114 -15.85 -9.65 -17.26
C GLY A 114 -16.66 -10.37 -16.18
N LEU A 115 -17.07 -11.60 -16.48
CA LEU A 115 -17.76 -12.46 -15.53
C LEU A 115 -16.82 -12.88 -14.40
N TYR A 116 -17.30 -12.81 -13.16
CA TYR A 116 -16.58 -13.30 -11.98
C TYR A 116 -16.71 -14.83 -11.93
N TYR A 117 -15.70 -15.55 -12.43
CA TYR A 117 -15.75 -17.02 -12.51
C TYR A 117 -15.41 -17.73 -11.19
N VAL A 118 -14.78 -17.03 -10.24
CA VAL A 118 -14.31 -17.60 -8.96
C VAL A 118 -14.57 -16.58 -7.84
N CYS A 119 -14.99 -17.06 -6.67
CA CYS A 119 -15.11 -16.22 -5.48
C CYS A 119 -13.73 -15.64 -5.11
N TRP A 120 -13.67 -14.34 -4.86
CA TRP A 120 -12.42 -13.65 -4.58
C TRP A 120 -11.69 -14.20 -3.34
N GLU A 121 -12.45 -14.64 -2.33
CA GLU A 121 -11.92 -15.23 -1.11
C GLU A 121 -11.20 -16.55 -1.35
N ASP A 122 -11.64 -17.32 -2.36
CA ASP A 122 -10.99 -18.57 -2.74
C ASP A 122 -9.66 -18.35 -3.44
N MET A 123 -9.45 -17.18 -4.06
CA MET A 123 -8.21 -16.84 -4.78
C MET A 123 -7.04 -16.50 -3.85
N TYR A 124 -7.32 -16.04 -2.62
CA TYR A 124 -6.30 -15.73 -1.62
C TYR A 124 -5.94 -16.89 -0.71
N LYS A 125 -6.64 -18.03 -0.82
CA LYS A 125 -6.30 -19.20 -0.03
C LYS A 125 -4.90 -19.70 -0.43
N PRO A 126 -4.08 -20.14 0.55
CA PRO A 126 -2.88 -20.89 0.24
C PRO A 126 -3.21 -22.09 -0.65
N VAL A 127 -2.28 -22.50 -1.52
CA VAL A 127 -2.45 -23.69 -2.38
C VAL A 127 -2.78 -24.93 -1.54
N SER A 128 -2.18 -25.03 -0.35
CA SER A 128 -2.46 -26.09 0.63
C SER A 128 -3.89 -26.10 1.18
N LYS A 129 -4.64 -25.01 1.03
CA LYS A 129 -6.05 -24.87 1.45
C LYS A 129 -7.01 -24.78 0.25
N GLY A 130 -6.59 -25.27 -0.92
CA GLY A 130 -7.43 -25.31 -2.12
C GLY A 130 -7.54 -23.99 -2.89
N GLY A 131 -6.73 -22.99 -2.54
CA GLY A 131 -6.61 -21.79 -3.35
C GLY A 131 -5.87 -22.06 -4.66
N ARG A 132 -6.24 -21.34 -5.72
CA ARG A 132 -5.61 -21.38 -7.05
C ARG A 132 -4.86 -20.09 -7.32
#